data_AF-A0A2E5M7Y1-F1
#
_entry.id   AF-A0A2E5M7Y1-F1
#
_cell.length_a   1.000
_cell.length_b   1.000
_cell.length_c   1.000
_cell.angle_alpha   90.00
_cell.angle_beta   90.00
_cell.angle_gamma   90.00
#
_symmetry.space_group_name_H-M   'P 1'
#
loop_
_entity.id
_entity.type
_entity.pdbx_description
1 polymer ?
#
loop_
_entity_poly.entity_id
_entity_poly.type
_entity_poly.pdbx_seq_one_letter_code
_entity_poly.pdbx_strand_id
1 'polypeptide(L)'
;MQVGAPHWRRILGREVSMASVAVRRGIRVFASYGLATLATYVLAAVAATQWMLASLTEGSGGAAAPSALLATLQDLWGLLPSFGPIVALAMGIGLLVASGLTWFAPALRGVGLVAAGTVAMIGVQVALHQLPGFIPGARAGGAGATLAQGIAGGVGGYIYYLLRRT
;
A
#
# COMPACT_ATOMS: atom_id res chain seq x y z
N MET A 1 -4.99 40.23 44.58
CA MET A 1 -4.19 39.01 44.87
C MET A 1 -4.62 37.92 43.91
N GLN A 2 -3.85 37.63 42.87
CA GLN A 2 -4.10 36.47 42.00
C GLN A 2 -3.54 35.23 42.69
N VAL A 3 -4.42 34.34 43.16
CA VAL A 3 -4.04 33.04 43.70
C VAL A 3 -3.49 32.20 42.54
N GLY A 4 -2.18 31.97 42.55
CA GLY A 4 -1.50 31.16 41.53
C GLY A 4 -2.11 29.76 41.46
N ALA A 5 -2.43 29.30 40.24
CA ALA A 5 -3.04 27.99 40.04
C ALA A 5 -2.20 26.87 40.67
N PRO A 6 -2.83 25.92 41.38
CA PRO A 6 -2.12 24.90 42.14
C PRO A 6 -1.33 23.96 41.21
N HIS A 7 -0.13 23.57 41.63
CA HIS A 7 0.86 22.84 40.83
C HIS A 7 0.32 21.55 40.19
N TRP A 8 -0.63 20.85 40.83
CA TRP A 8 -1.26 19.64 40.31
C TRP A 8 -2.05 19.86 39.00
N ARG A 9 -2.61 21.06 38.76
CA ARG A 9 -3.29 21.40 37.49
C ARG A 9 -2.33 21.42 36.30
N ARG A 10 -1.05 21.77 36.52
CA ARG A 10 -0.02 21.77 35.47
C ARG A 10 0.40 20.35 35.07
N ILE A 11 0.38 19.40 36.01
CA ILE A 11 0.72 17.99 35.76
C ILE A 11 -0.40 17.33 34.95
N LEU A 12 -1.65 17.45 35.42
CA LEU A 12 -2.82 16.89 34.72
C LEU A 12 -2.98 17.51 33.31
N GLY A 13 -2.75 18.82 33.16
CA GLY A 13 -2.80 19.48 31.85
C GLY A 13 -1.76 18.96 30.85
N ARG A 14 -0.56 18.58 31.33
CA ARG A 14 0.49 17.99 30.48
C ARG A 14 0.13 16.58 30.01
N GLU A 15 -0.41 15.74 30.89
CA GLU A 15 -0.78 14.36 30.51
C GLU A 15 -1.91 14.31 29.49
N VAL A 16 -2.96 15.11 29.68
CA VAL A 16 -4.09 15.21 28.72
C VAL A 16 -3.60 15.76 27.38
N SER A 17 -2.70 16.73 27.39
CA SER A 17 -2.08 17.27 26.18
C SER A 17 -1.27 16.19 25.44
N MET A 18 -0.38 15.48 26.13
CA MET A 18 0.43 14.41 25.53
C MET A 18 -0.43 13.27 24.97
N ALA A 19 -1.48 12.85 25.68
CA ALA A 19 -2.42 11.84 25.21
C ALA A 19 -3.13 12.28 23.92
N SER A 20 -3.60 13.53 23.85
CA SER A 20 -4.26 14.06 22.65
C SER A 20 -3.33 14.15 21.43
N VAL A 21 -2.05 14.45 21.65
CA VAL A 21 -1.02 14.49 20.60
C VAL A 21 -0.72 13.08 20.10
N ALA A 22 -0.55 12.11 21.00
CA ALA A 22 -0.31 10.71 20.64
C ALA A 22 -1.47 10.11 19.84
N VAL A 23 -2.71 10.35 20.25
CA VAL A 23 -3.92 9.87 19.54
C VAL A 23 -4.00 10.46 18.13
N ARG A 24 -3.84 11.78 17.98
CA ARG A 24 -3.86 12.44 16.67
C ARG A 24 -2.77 11.90 15.74
N ARG A 25 -1.57 11.66 16.29
CA ARG A 25 -0.45 11.08 15.53
C ARG A 25 -0.75 9.65 15.09
N GLY A 26 -1.32 8.83 15.98
CA GLY A 26 -1.74 7.46 15.66
C GLY A 26 -2.77 7.42 14.53
N ILE A 27 -3.84 8.22 14.63
CA ILE A 27 -4.88 8.32 13.60
C ILE A 27 -4.28 8.70 12.25
N ARG A 28 -3.39 9.70 12.23
CA ARG A 28 -2.72 10.14 11.00
C ARG A 28 -1.92 9.01 10.36
N VAL A 29 -1.15 8.25 11.16
CA VAL A 29 -0.36 7.12 10.67
C VAL A 29 -1.24 6.04 10.04
N PHE A 30 -2.32 5.65 10.72
CA PHE A 30 -3.25 4.64 10.20
C PHE A 30 -3.99 5.11 8.96
N ALA A 31 -4.45 6.37 8.93
CA ALA A 31 -5.12 6.94 7.77
C ALA A 31 -4.19 7.02 6.55
N SER A 32 -2.95 7.49 6.73
CA SER A 32 -1.94 7.51 5.65
C SER A 32 -1.63 6.12 5.12
N TYR A 33 -1.54 5.13 6.02
CA TYR A 33 -1.31 3.73 5.66
C TYR A 33 -2.49 3.14 4.87
N GLY A 34 -3.72 3.37 5.33
CA GLY A 34 -4.92 2.91 4.65
C GLY A 34 -5.05 3.48 3.24
N LEU A 35 -4.83 4.79 3.07
CA LEU A 35 -4.86 5.44 1.77
C LEU A 35 -3.77 4.94 0.82
N ALA A 36 -2.53 4.80 1.31
CA ALA A 36 -1.42 4.28 0.52
C ALA A 36 -1.68 2.83 0.07
N THR A 37 -2.19 1.99 0.97
CA THR A 37 -2.51 0.59 0.69
C THR A 37 -3.64 0.47 -0.32
N LEU A 38 -4.70 1.27 -0.16
CA LEU A 38 -5.83 1.30 -1.09
C LEU A 38 -5.38 1.72 -2.50
N ALA A 39 -4.57 2.78 -2.59
CA ALA A 39 -4.01 3.21 -3.87
C ALA A 39 -3.15 2.13 -4.53
N THR A 40 -2.32 1.45 -3.73
CA THR A 40 -1.50 0.31 -4.19
C THR A 40 -2.38 -0.81 -4.73
N TYR A 41 -3.41 -1.21 -3.98
CA TYR A 41 -4.35 -2.24 -4.37
C TYR A 41 -5.03 -1.91 -5.70
N VAL A 42 -5.56 -0.68 -5.85
CA VAL A 42 -6.23 -0.25 -7.08
C VAL A 42 -5.26 -0.34 -8.26
N LEU A 43 -4.07 0.24 -8.15
CA LEU A 43 -3.07 0.21 -9.22
C LEU A 43 -2.65 -1.23 -9.57
N ALA A 44 -2.44 -2.07 -8.56
CA ALA A 44 -2.05 -3.46 -8.72
C ALA A 44 -3.14 -4.29 -9.41
N ALA A 45 -4.41 -4.10 -9.03
CA ALA A 45 -5.56 -4.77 -9.64
C ALA A 45 -5.73 -4.34 -11.10
N VAL A 46 -5.70 -3.03 -11.37
CA VAL A 46 -5.75 -2.51 -12.75
C VAL A 46 -4.61 -3.11 -13.59
N ALA A 47 -3.37 -3.06 -13.10
CA ALA A 47 -2.22 -3.59 -13.81
C ALA A 47 -2.36 -5.10 -14.11
N ALA A 48 -2.84 -5.88 -13.14
CA ALA A 48 -3.06 -7.30 -13.31
C ALA A 48 -4.12 -7.59 -14.40
N THR A 49 -5.26 -6.91 -14.35
CA THR A 49 -6.32 -7.07 -15.36
C THR A 49 -5.84 -6.66 -16.75
N GLN A 50 -5.17 -5.52 -16.88
CA GLN A 50 -4.68 -5.05 -18.18
C GLN A 50 -3.63 -5.99 -18.77
N TRP A 51 -2.74 -6.54 -17.94
CA TRP A 51 -1.74 -7.51 -18.40
C TRP A 51 -2.37 -8.83 -18.85
N MET A 52 -3.39 -9.30 -18.11
CA MET A 52 -4.15 -10.50 -18.48
C MET A 52 -4.89 -10.28 -19.80
N LEU A 53 -5.58 -9.15 -19.98
CA LEU A 53 -6.28 -8.82 -21.23
C LEU A 53 -5.31 -8.73 -22.41
N ALA A 54 -4.15 -8.10 -22.24
CA ALA A 54 -3.11 -8.05 -23.28
C ALA A 54 -2.66 -9.45 -23.70
N SER A 55 -2.38 -10.32 -22.73
CA SER A 55 -1.97 -11.71 -22.98
C SER A 55 -3.06 -12.52 -23.72
N LEU A 56 -4.34 -12.26 -23.41
CA LEU A 56 -5.47 -12.89 -24.10
C LEU A 56 -5.65 -12.37 -25.53
N THR A 57 -5.47 -11.07 -25.77
CA THR A 57 -5.56 -10.51 -27.14
C THR A 57 -4.47 -11.05 -28.07
N GLU A 58 -3.27 -11.32 -27.53
CA GLU A 58 -2.17 -11.92 -28.30
C GLU A 58 -2.44 -13.39 -28.64
N GLY A 59 -3.08 -14.15 -27.73
CA GLY A 59 -3.30 -15.59 -27.89
C GLY A 59 -4.63 -16.01 -28.52
N SER A 60 -5.65 -15.15 -28.54
CA SER A 60 -7.04 -15.56 -28.86
C SER A 60 -7.46 -15.43 -30.33
N GLY A 61 -6.57 -15.04 -31.24
CA GLY A 61 -6.86 -15.02 -32.69
C GLY A 61 -8.03 -14.13 -33.11
N GLY A 62 -8.42 -13.12 -32.31
CA GLY A 62 -9.44 -12.13 -32.66
C GLY A 62 -10.83 -12.32 -32.02
N ALA A 63 -10.97 -13.18 -31.00
CA ALA A 63 -12.20 -13.23 -30.20
C ALA A 63 -12.45 -11.87 -29.51
N ALA A 64 -13.70 -11.42 -29.46
CA ALA A 64 -14.08 -10.14 -28.85
C ALA A 64 -13.72 -10.14 -27.37
N ALA A 65 -12.67 -9.39 -27.00
CA ALA A 65 -12.30 -9.20 -25.61
C ALA A 65 -13.44 -8.49 -24.86
N PRO A 66 -13.73 -8.87 -23.60
CA PRO A 66 -14.63 -8.08 -22.76
C PRO A 66 -14.10 -6.65 -22.67
N SER A 67 -14.99 -5.65 -22.51
CA SER A 67 -14.54 -4.27 -22.44
C SER A 67 -13.54 -4.12 -21.28
N ALA A 68 -12.35 -3.60 -21.57
CA ALA A 68 -11.26 -3.54 -20.61
C ALA A 68 -11.66 -2.81 -19.32
N LEU A 69 -12.55 -1.83 -19.45
CA LEU A 69 -13.13 -1.09 -18.33
C LEU A 69 -14.03 -1.97 -17.45
N LEU A 70 -14.98 -2.73 -18.03
CA LEU A 70 -15.87 -3.58 -17.23
C LEU A 70 -15.09 -4.71 -16.54
N ALA A 71 -14.14 -5.34 -17.24
CA ALA A 71 -13.28 -6.36 -16.65
C ALA A 71 -12.49 -5.80 -15.45
N THR A 72 -11.91 -4.61 -15.59
CA THR A 72 -11.15 -3.94 -14.52
C THR A 72 -12.04 -3.61 -13.32
N LEU A 73 -13.25 -3.11 -13.55
CA LEU A 73 -14.18 -2.80 -12.47
C LEU A 73 -14.65 -4.07 -11.73
N GLN A 74 -14.90 -5.15 -12.47
CA GLN A 74 -15.29 -6.42 -11.89
C GLN A 74 -14.16 -7.03 -11.05
N ASP A 75 -12.92 -6.97 -11.54
CA ASP A 75 -11.74 -7.44 -10.79
C ASP A 75 -11.47 -6.58 -9.55
N LEU A 76 -11.65 -5.26 -9.62
CA LEU A 76 -11.47 -4.36 -8.47
C LEU A 76 -12.38 -4.76 -7.28
N TRP A 77 -13.57 -5.26 -7.55
CA TRP A 77 -14.48 -5.73 -6.49
C TRP A 77 -14.27 -7.21 -6.18
N GLY A 78 -14.03 -8.03 -7.20
CA GLY A 78 -13.87 -9.48 -7.05
C GLY A 78 -12.58 -9.88 -6.35
N LEU A 79 -11.49 -9.13 -6.55
CA LEU A 79 -10.18 -9.39 -5.93
C LEU A 79 -10.04 -8.76 -4.55
N LEU A 80 -10.92 -7.83 -4.16
CA LEU A 80 -10.75 -7.09 -2.91
C LEU A 80 -10.72 -8.01 -1.67
N PRO A 81 -11.58 -9.04 -1.53
CA PRO A 81 -11.59 -9.91 -0.36
C PRO A 81 -10.36 -10.82 -0.26
N SER A 82 -9.77 -11.22 -1.38
CA SER A 82 -8.65 -12.19 -1.43
C SER A 82 -7.29 -11.49 -1.54
N PHE A 83 -7.18 -10.47 -2.38
CA PHE A 83 -5.94 -9.77 -2.68
C PHE A 83 -5.73 -8.54 -1.79
N GLY A 84 -6.80 -7.82 -1.44
CA GLY A 84 -6.73 -6.61 -0.60
C GLY A 84 -5.98 -6.83 0.73
N PRO A 85 -6.32 -7.86 1.53
CA PRO A 85 -5.60 -8.18 2.76
C PRO A 85 -4.13 -8.53 2.55
N ILE A 86 -3.79 -9.20 1.44
CA ILE A 86 -2.40 -9.55 1.10
C ILE A 86 -1.59 -8.28 0.82
N VAL A 87 -2.14 -7.36 0.01
CA VAL A 87 -1.52 -6.06 -0.28
C VAL A 87 -1.34 -5.25 1.00
N ALA A 88 -2.35 -5.25 1.88
CA ALA A 88 -2.26 -4.58 3.18
C ALA A 88 -1.12 -5.16 4.02
N LEU A 89 -1.09 -6.47 4.25
CA LEU A 89 -0.04 -7.10 5.04
C LEU A 89 1.36 -6.83 4.46
N ALA A 90 1.53 -6.97 3.14
CA ALA A 90 2.81 -6.73 2.48
C ALA A 90 3.27 -5.28 2.61
N MET A 91 2.40 -4.32 2.33
CA MET A 91 2.68 -2.89 2.51
C MET A 91 2.94 -2.55 3.98
N GLY A 92 2.18 -3.14 4.91
CA GLY A 92 2.34 -2.96 6.34
C GLY A 92 3.73 -3.37 6.82
N ILE A 93 4.17 -4.58 6.44
CA ILE A 93 5.49 -5.09 6.77
C ILE A 93 6.58 -4.21 6.11
N GLY A 94 6.48 -3.95 4.80
CA GLY A 94 7.47 -3.17 4.06
C GLY A 94 7.65 -1.76 4.61
N LEU A 95 6.54 -1.03 4.81
CA LEU A 95 6.59 0.34 5.33
C LEU A 95 7.03 0.39 6.80
N LEU A 96 6.72 -0.63 7.60
CA LEU A 96 7.19 -0.73 8.99
C LEU A 96 8.71 -0.92 9.03
N VAL A 97 9.24 -1.85 8.24
CA VAL A 97 10.69 -2.07 8.11
C VAL A 97 11.40 -0.81 7.63
N ALA A 98 10.89 -0.17 6.58
CA ALA A 98 11.46 1.09 6.09
C ALA A 98 11.37 2.22 7.12
N SER A 99 10.26 2.34 7.83
CA SER A 99 10.12 3.33 8.89
C SER A 99 11.14 3.13 10.02
N GLY A 100 11.44 1.88 10.37
CA GLY A 100 12.51 1.55 11.32
C GLY A 100 13.90 1.88 10.77
N LEU A 101 14.18 1.51 9.52
CA LEU A 101 15.49 1.74 8.90
C LEU A 101 15.82 3.22 8.72
N THR A 102 14.81 4.04 8.40
CA THR A 102 14.96 5.49 8.25
C THR A 102 15.24 6.24 9.56
N TRP A 103 15.22 5.53 10.69
CA TRP A 103 15.74 6.05 11.94
C TRP A 103 17.26 6.25 11.90
N PHE A 104 17.99 5.39 11.17
CA PHE A 104 19.44 5.49 11.02
C PHE A 104 19.87 6.41 9.88
N ALA A 105 19.04 6.56 8.84
CA ALA A 105 19.32 7.39 7.67
C ALA A 105 18.09 8.25 7.30
N PRO A 106 17.78 9.31 8.06
CA PRO A 106 16.58 10.12 7.84
C PRO A 106 16.57 10.83 6.47
N ALA A 107 17.75 11.11 5.90
CA ALA A 107 17.90 11.70 4.57
C ALA A 107 17.33 10.81 3.45
N LEU A 108 17.29 9.49 3.65
CA LEU A 108 16.82 8.51 2.65
C LEU A 108 15.35 8.12 2.85
N ARG A 109 14.60 8.82 3.70
CA ARG A 109 13.25 8.40 4.10
C ARG A 109 12.26 8.28 2.96
N GLY A 110 12.30 9.21 2.00
CA GLY A 110 11.43 9.14 0.83
C GLY A 110 11.76 7.92 -0.03
N VAL A 111 13.03 7.77 -0.42
CA VAL A 111 13.51 6.67 -1.26
C VAL A 111 13.28 5.32 -0.58
N GLY A 112 13.53 5.21 0.72
CA GLY A 112 13.34 3.98 1.48
C GLY A 112 11.89 3.52 1.53
N LEU A 113 10.93 4.44 1.66
CA LEU A 113 9.50 4.09 1.65
C LEU A 113 9.01 3.66 0.26
N VAL A 114 9.49 4.31 -0.80
CA VAL A 114 9.20 3.93 -2.19
C VAL A 114 9.78 2.55 -2.49
N ALA A 115 11.06 2.34 -2.19
CA ALA A 115 11.74 1.06 -2.41
C ALA A 115 11.06 -0.08 -1.63
N ALA A 116 10.64 0.17 -0.38
CA ALA A 116 9.95 -0.83 0.41
C ALA A 116 8.58 -1.22 -0.17
N GLY A 117 7.81 -0.25 -0.68
CA GLY A 117 6.55 -0.54 -1.38
C GLY A 117 6.79 -1.37 -2.64
N THR A 118 7.80 -1.00 -3.44
CA THR A 118 8.19 -1.75 -4.65
C THR A 118 8.58 -3.19 -4.33
N VAL A 119 9.47 -3.38 -3.36
CA VAL A 119 9.93 -4.73 -2.95
C VAL A 119 8.78 -5.54 -2.36
N ALA A 120 7.89 -4.93 -1.57
CA ALA A 120 6.73 -5.60 -1.02
C ALA A 120 5.83 -6.17 -2.12
N MET A 121 5.48 -5.36 -3.13
CA MET A 121 4.59 -5.81 -4.22
C MET A 121 5.27 -6.79 -5.20
N ILE A 122 6.57 -6.63 -5.47
CA ILE A 122 7.34 -7.65 -6.20
C ILE A 122 7.32 -8.97 -5.43
N GLY A 123 7.54 -8.93 -4.11
CA GLY A 123 7.48 -10.10 -3.24
C GLY A 123 6.12 -10.79 -3.28
N VAL A 124 5.02 -10.02 -3.23
CA VAL A 124 3.66 -10.54 -3.39
C VAL A 124 3.49 -11.23 -4.75
N GLN A 125 3.88 -10.58 -5.84
CA GLN A 125 3.76 -11.16 -7.18
C GLN A 125 4.56 -12.46 -7.32
N VAL A 126 5.80 -12.47 -6.83
CA VAL A 126 6.66 -13.66 -6.84
C VAL A 126 6.06 -14.78 -5.99
N ALA A 127 5.54 -14.47 -4.80
CA ALA A 127 4.89 -15.46 -3.94
C ALA A 127 3.65 -16.07 -4.60
N LEU A 128 2.81 -15.24 -5.24
CA LEU A 128 1.62 -15.71 -5.97
C LEU A 128 1.98 -16.61 -7.17
N HIS A 129 3.12 -16.35 -7.83
CA HIS A 129 3.63 -17.23 -8.89
C HIS A 129 4.00 -18.64 -8.36
N GLN A 130 4.55 -18.72 -7.15
CA GLN A 130 4.98 -19.98 -6.53
C GLN A 130 3.83 -20.78 -5.91
N LEU A 131 2.65 -20.19 -5.72
CA LEU A 131 1.50 -20.80 -5.06
C LEU A 131 0.32 -21.01 -6.04
N PRO A 132 0.42 -21.98 -6.97
CA PRO A 132 -0.67 -22.28 -7.90
C PRO A 132 -1.93 -22.75 -7.17
N GLY A 133 -3.00 -21.96 -7.23
CA GLY A 133 -4.31 -22.31 -6.69
C GLY A 133 -5.00 -21.22 -5.88
N PHE A 134 -4.27 -20.18 -5.43
CA PHE A 134 -4.87 -19.12 -4.62
C PHE A 134 -5.65 -18.08 -5.42
N ILE A 135 -5.21 -17.75 -6.65
CA ILE A 135 -5.88 -16.78 -7.52
C ILE A 135 -5.79 -17.31 -8.97
N PRO A 136 -6.92 -17.72 -9.58
CA PRO A 136 -6.96 -18.09 -11.00
C PRO A 136 -6.45 -16.93 -11.87
N GLY A 137 -5.50 -17.18 -12.78
CA GLY A 137 -4.91 -16.14 -13.64
C GLY A 137 -3.66 -15.44 -13.10
N ALA A 138 -3.27 -15.67 -11.83
CA ALA A 138 -2.06 -15.05 -11.24
C ALA A 138 -0.73 -15.47 -11.90
N ARG A 139 -0.76 -16.46 -12.79
CA ARG A 139 0.41 -16.97 -13.54
C ARG A 139 0.68 -16.24 -14.87
N ALA A 140 -0.16 -15.29 -15.28
CA ALA A 140 0.03 -14.58 -16.55
C ALA A 140 1.22 -13.60 -16.57
N GLY A 141 1.99 -13.49 -15.47
CA GLY A 141 2.97 -12.44 -15.30
C GLY A 141 4.36 -12.76 -15.86
N GLY A 142 4.67 -12.29 -17.06
CA GLY A 142 6.06 -12.09 -17.46
C GLY A 142 6.75 -11.01 -16.63
N ALA A 143 8.03 -10.73 -16.90
CA ALA A 143 8.79 -9.69 -16.18
C ALA A 143 8.08 -8.32 -16.14
N GLY A 144 7.33 -7.98 -17.19
CA GLY A 144 6.56 -6.73 -17.25
C GLY A 144 5.43 -6.63 -16.21
N ALA A 145 4.73 -7.73 -15.92
CA ALA A 145 3.72 -7.74 -14.86
C ALA A 145 4.34 -7.53 -13.48
N THR A 146 5.49 -8.16 -13.22
CA THR A 146 6.24 -7.97 -11.97
C THR A 146 6.71 -6.52 -11.80
N LEU A 147 7.18 -5.90 -12.89
CA LEU A 147 7.55 -4.48 -12.88
C LEU A 147 6.33 -3.59 -12.61
N ALA A 148 5.19 -3.85 -13.26
CA ALA A 148 3.97 -3.08 -13.04
C ALA A 148 3.48 -3.17 -11.57
N GLN A 149 3.56 -4.36 -10.97
CA GLN A 149 3.28 -4.55 -9.54
C GLN A 149 4.25 -3.79 -8.65
N GLY A 150 5.55 -3.84 -8.96
CA GLY A 150 6.57 -3.06 -8.26
C GLY A 150 6.34 -1.55 -8.35
N ILE A 151 5.89 -1.05 -9.50
CA ILE A 151 5.51 0.36 -9.68
C ILE A 151 4.29 0.71 -8.82
N ALA A 152 3.25 -0.13 -8.82
CA ALA A 152 2.07 0.07 -7.97
C ALA A 152 2.45 0.17 -6.49
N GLY A 153 3.33 -0.72 -6.01
CA GLY A 153 3.87 -0.68 -4.65
C GLY A 153 4.70 0.58 -4.37
N GLY A 154 5.56 0.97 -5.31
CA GLY A 154 6.38 2.18 -5.19
C GLY A 154 5.54 3.46 -5.10
N VAL A 155 4.47 3.56 -5.90
CA VAL A 155 3.50 4.66 -5.83
C VAL A 155 2.81 4.68 -4.46
N GLY A 156 2.42 3.52 -3.92
CA GLY A 156 1.92 3.40 -2.56
C GLY A 156 2.89 3.93 -1.50
N GLY A 157 4.16 3.54 -1.59
CA GLY A 157 5.22 4.02 -0.71
C GLY A 157 5.44 5.53 -0.81
N TYR A 158 5.34 6.08 -2.02
CA TYR A 158 5.42 7.52 -2.27
C TYR A 158 4.24 8.28 -1.67
N ILE A 159 3.00 7.80 -1.86
CA ILE A 159 1.80 8.38 -1.25
C ILE A 159 1.93 8.38 0.27
N TYR A 160 2.41 7.29 0.86
CA TYR A 160 2.63 7.20 2.29
C TYR A 160 3.64 8.24 2.79
N TYR A 161 4.75 8.41 2.07
CA TYR A 161 5.74 9.44 2.36
C TYR A 161 5.14 10.85 2.31
N LEU A 162 4.39 11.18 1.26
CA LEU A 162 3.75 12.49 1.10
C LEU A 162 2.77 12.79 2.25
N LEU A 163 1.91 11.83 2.58
CA LEU A 163 0.91 11.98 3.64
C LEU A 163 1.54 12.10 5.03
N ARG A 164 2.71 11.48 5.26
CA ARG A 164 3.47 11.61 6.52
C ARG A 164 4.38 12.83 6.61
N ARG A 165 4.63 13.54 5.51
CA ARG A 165 5.49 14.73 5.48
C ARG A 165 4.78 15.99 6.00
N THR A 166 3.46 16.01 5.96
CA THR A 166 2.61 17.08 6.52
C THR A 166 2.28 16.84 7.99
#